data_AF-A0A443SQ79-F1
#
_entry.id   AF-A0A443SQ79-F1
#
_cell.length_a   1.000
_cell.length_b   1.000
_cell.length_c   1.000
_cell.angle_alpha   90.00
_cell.angle_beta   90.00
_cell.angle_gamma   90.00
#
_symmetry.space_group_name_H-M   'P 1'
#
loop_
_entity.id
_entity.type
_entity.pdbx_description
1 polymer ?
#
loop_
_entity_poly.entity_id
_entity_poly.type
_entity_poly.pdbx_seq_one_letter_code
_entity_poly.pdbx_strand_id
1 'polypeptide(L)'
;MKTGKPREEWWKSVFCFRRANFSFEDRVVRCVAPRMLKEYKKMSKINCPNCEPYFHCKANYRAVNECGQTEEAVKLANIVTNCKEISKIGADDNASFEAAAKGRNGSDCDSLYLCAVKCSYKENTGSCSQASICSSSD
;
A
#
# COMPACT_ATOMS: atom_id res chain seq x y z
N MET A 1 -24.00 -8.08 -15.09
CA MET A 1 -23.27 -9.18 -14.41
C MET A 1 -21.80 -8.80 -14.28
N LYS A 2 -21.26 -8.81 -13.05
CA LYS A 2 -19.88 -9.21 -12.68
C LYS A 2 -19.72 -9.08 -11.17
N THR A 3 -20.17 -10.12 -10.46
CA THR A 3 -19.86 -10.35 -9.05
C THR A 3 -18.42 -10.84 -8.93
N GLY A 4 -17.45 -9.91 -8.87
CA GLY A 4 -16.08 -10.24 -8.44
C GLY A 4 -16.09 -10.49 -6.94
N LYS A 5 -16.04 -11.75 -6.52
CA LYS A 5 -16.28 -12.19 -5.15
C LYS A 5 -15.18 -11.67 -4.19
N PRO A 6 -15.53 -11.01 -3.07
CA PRO A 6 -14.61 -10.65 -1.98
C PRO A 6 -13.75 -11.81 -1.44
N ARG A 7 -14.17 -13.08 -1.66
CA ARG A 7 -13.43 -14.27 -1.24
C ARG A 7 -12.06 -14.43 -1.91
N GLU A 8 -11.88 -14.05 -3.17
CA GLU A 8 -10.69 -14.42 -3.93
C GLU A 8 -9.44 -13.60 -3.57
N GLU A 9 -9.59 -12.28 -3.37
CA GLU A 9 -8.54 -11.40 -2.83
C GLU A 9 -8.19 -11.78 -1.38
N TRP A 10 -9.19 -12.23 -0.62
CA TRP A 10 -9.03 -12.72 0.75
C TRP A 10 -8.18 -14.00 0.81
N TRP A 11 -8.44 -14.97 -0.06
CA TRP A 11 -7.65 -16.22 -0.13
C TRP A 11 -6.20 -16.01 -0.54
N LYS A 12 -5.93 -15.07 -1.45
CA LYS A 12 -4.56 -14.67 -1.83
C LYS A 12 -3.82 -14.04 -0.65
N SER A 13 -4.53 -13.27 0.16
CA SER A 13 -3.99 -12.70 1.41
C SER A 13 -3.71 -13.78 2.47
N VAL A 14 -4.61 -14.76 2.62
CA VAL A 14 -4.46 -15.91 3.52
C VAL A 14 -3.20 -16.73 3.23
N PHE A 15 -2.85 -16.95 1.96
CA PHE A 15 -1.63 -17.69 1.62
C PHE A 15 -0.36 -16.98 2.08
N CYS A 16 -0.28 -15.66 1.91
CA CYS A 16 0.88 -14.89 2.33
C CYS A 16 0.99 -14.78 3.86
N PHE A 17 -0.13 -14.61 4.57
CA PHE A 17 -0.12 -14.58 6.03
C PHE A 17 0.24 -15.95 6.65
N ARG A 18 -0.31 -17.05 6.11
CA ARG A 18 0.04 -18.40 6.56
C ARG A 18 1.51 -18.73 6.34
N ARG A 19 2.09 -18.35 5.19
CA ARG A 19 3.52 -18.58 4.89
C ARG A 19 4.46 -17.83 5.84
N ALA A 20 3.96 -16.77 6.46
CA ALA A 20 4.70 -15.95 7.43
C ALA A 20 4.45 -16.32 8.89
N ASN A 21 3.73 -17.43 9.15
CA ASN A 21 3.41 -17.93 10.48
C ASN A 21 2.62 -16.95 11.36
N PHE A 22 1.85 -16.07 10.74
CA PHE A 22 0.95 -15.15 11.43
C PHE A 22 -0.47 -15.73 11.50
N SER A 23 -1.09 -15.63 12.66
CA SER A 23 -2.51 -15.94 12.85
C SER A 23 -3.36 -14.71 12.55
N PHE A 24 -4.52 -14.90 11.93
CA PHE A 24 -5.52 -13.82 11.77
C PHE A 24 -6.11 -13.34 13.11
N GLU A 25 -5.88 -14.08 14.18
CA GLU A 25 -6.25 -13.69 15.54
C GLU A 25 -5.25 -12.74 16.18
N ASP A 26 -4.03 -12.65 15.62
CA ASP A 26 -2.99 -11.77 16.13
C ASP A 26 -3.43 -10.31 16.02
N ARG A 27 -3.32 -9.58 17.13
CA ARG A 27 -3.70 -8.15 17.20
C ARG A 27 -2.99 -7.32 16.14
N VAL A 28 -1.72 -7.64 15.86
CA VAL A 28 -0.93 -6.97 14.82
C VAL A 28 -1.50 -7.21 13.43
N VAL A 29 -1.92 -8.43 13.09
CA VAL A 29 -2.50 -8.77 11.79
C VAL A 29 -3.82 -8.03 11.59
N ARG A 30 -4.68 -8.01 12.61
CA ARG A 30 -5.95 -7.28 12.60
C ARG A 30 -5.78 -5.77 12.40
N CYS A 31 -4.63 -5.22 12.77
CA CYS A 31 -4.31 -3.82 12.58
C CYS A 31 -3.69 -3.54 11.19
N VAL A 32 -2.63 -4.28 10.85
CA VAL A 32 -1.79 -4.06 9.67
C VAL A 32 -2.51 -4.40 8.38
N ALA A 33 -3.10 -5.60 8.30
CA ALA A 33 -3.63 -6.12 7.04
C ALA A 33 -4.73 -5.23 6.44
N PRO A 34 -5.74 -4.76 7.19
CA PRO A 34 -6.78 -3.90 6.62
C PRO A 34 -6.23 -2.58 6.06
N ARG A 35 -5.19 -2.02 6.70
CA ARG A 35 -4.57 -0.75 6.27
C ARG A 35 -3.86 -0.89 4.94
N MET A 36 -3.05 -1.93 4.78
CA MET A 36 -2.36 -2.20 3.52
C MET A 36 -3.34 -2.56 2.42
N LEU A 37 -4.28 -3.47 2.69
CA LEU A 37 -5.26 -3.92 1.70
C LEU A 37 -6.15 -2.77 1.22
N LYS A 38 -6.50 -1.81 2.08
CA LYS A 38 -7.25 -0.62 1.69
C LYS A 38 -6.50 0.19 0.62
N GLU A 39 -5.21 0.42 0.80
CA GLU A 39 -4.40 1.19 -0.16
C GLU A 39 -4.13 0.42 -1.46
N TYR A 40 -3.81 -0.87 -1.39
CA TYR A 40 -3.63 -1.70 -2.60
C TYR A 40 -4.92 -1.87 -3.40
N LYS A 41 -6.06 -1.89 -2.72
CA LYS A 41 -7.37 -1.89 -3.38
C LYS A 41 -7.66 -0.56 -4.07
N LYS A 42 -7.24 0.59 -3.53
CA LYS A 42 -7.32 1.87 -4.23
C LYS A 42 -6.43 1.85 -5.47
N MET A 43 -5.18 1.46 -5.32
CA MET A 43 -4.21 1.31 -6.41
C MET A 43 -4.77 0.44 -7.55
N SER A 44 -5.32 -0.73 -7.21
CA SER A 44 -5.84 -1.68 -8.21
C SER A 44 -7.11 -1.19 -8.93
N LYS A 45 -7.87 -0.27 -8.32
CA LYS A 45 -9.13 0.22 -8.87
C LYS A 45 -8.98 1.47 -9.71
N ILE A 46 -7.88 2.20 -9.53
CA ILE A 46 -7.68 3.51 -10.13
C ILE A 46 -6.56 3.38 -11.14
N ASN A 47 -6.86 3.67 -12.40
CA ASN A 47 -5.83 3.79 -13.43
C ASN A 47 -5.11 5.14 -13.23
N CYS A 48 -4.11 5.17 -12.34
CA CYS A 48 -3.34 6.35 -11.96
C CYS A 48 -1.86 6.14 -12.33
N PRO A 49 -1.41 6.66 -13.48
CA PRO A 49 -0.04 6.46 -13.93
C PRO A 49 0.99 7.02 -12.94
N ASN A 50 2.05 6.26 -12.69
CA ASN A 50 3.17 6.60 -11.79
C ASN A 50 2.79 6.73 -10.31
N CYS A 51 1.60 6.28 -9.93
CA CYS A 51 1.08 6.41 -8.57
C CYS A 51 1.36 5.18 -7.71
N GLU A 52 1.91 4.11 -8.27
CA GLU A 52 2.21 2.86 -7.56
C GLU A 52 3.14 3.08 -6.36
N PRO A 53 4.29 3.79 -6.49
CA PRO A 53 5.16 4.07 -5.33
C PRO A 53 4.43 4.83 -4.21
N TYR A 54 3.55 5.77 -4.55
CA TYR A 54 2.73 6.49 -3.58
C TYR A 54 1.86 5.52 -2.75
N PHE A 55 1.12 4.63 -3.41
CA PHE A 55 0.28 3.66 -2.70
C PHE A 55 1.10 2.68 -1.87
N HIS A 56 2.28 2.27 -2.33
CA HIS A 56 3.19 1.43 -1.56
C HIS A 56 3.75 2.11 -0.31
N CYS A 57 4.12 3.38 -0.42
CA CYS A 57 4.52 4.19 0.72
C CYS A 57 3.36 4.33 1.71
N LYS A 58 2.17 4.75 1.26
CA LYS A 58 1.02 5.00 2.15
C LYS A 58 0.55 3.71 2.83
N ALA A 59 0.51 2.59 2.11
CA ALA A 59 0.15 1.29 2.67
C ALA A 59 1.07 0.92 3.85
N ASN A 60 2.39 1.07 3.66
CA ASN A 60 3.40 0.73 4.66
C ASN A 60 3.46 1.75 5.81
N TYR A 61 3.27 3.04 5.52
CA TYR A 61 3.15 4.07 6.54
C TYR A 61 2.02 3.76 7.50
N ARG A 62 0.82 3.51 6.97
CA ARG A 62 -0.34 3.20 7.81
C ARG A 62 -0.14 1.90 8.57
N ALA A 63 0.35 0.87 7.90
CA ALA A 63 0.60 -0.43 8.51
C ALA A 63 1.49 -0.35 9.75
N VAL A 64 2.53 0.49 9.75
CA VAL A 64 3.49 0.56 10.85
C VAL A 64 3.12 1.68 11.83
N ASN A 65 2.94 2.90 11.34
CA ASN A 65 2.78 4.09 12.18
C ASN A 65 1.43 4.16 12.88
N GLU A 66 0.37 3.63 12.27
CA GLU A 66 -0.96 3.59 12.91
C GLU A 66 -1.20 2.29 13.71
N CYS A 67 -0.24 1.36 13.71
CA CYS A 67 -0.31 0.09 14.44
C CYS A 67 0.75 -0.02 15.55
N GLY A 68 1.22 1.11 16.06
CA GLY A 68 2.08 1.17 17.23
C GLY A 68 3.57 0.94 16.96
N GLN A 69 4.00 0.91 15.68
CA GLN A 69 5.40 0.85 15.28
C GLN A 69 6.20 -0.33 15.88
N THR A 70 5.54 -1.45 16.17
CA THR A 70 6.20 -2.63 16.75
C THR A 70 7.01 -3.39 15.69
N GLU A 71 7.99 -4.19 16.14
CA GLU A 71 8.79 -5.04 15.24
C GLU A 71 7.91 -6.01 14.45
N GLU A 72 6.85 -6.54 15.06
CA GLU A 72 5.89 -7.42 14.39
C GLU A 72 5.12 -6.68 13.30
N ALA A 73 4.74 -5.41 13.52
CA ALA A 73 4.06 -4.60 12.53
C ALA A 73 4.97 -4.34 11.32
N VAL A 74 6.24 -4.02 11.56
CA VAL A 74 7.26 -3.84 10.50
C VAL A 74 7.48 -5.15 9.74
N LYS A 75 7.66 -6.26 10.46
CA LYS A 75 7.85 -7.60 9.87
C LYS A 75 6.68 -7.98 8.98
N LEU A 76 5.45 -7.83 9.47
CA LEU A 76 4.24 -8.15 8.73
C LEU A 76 4.07 -7.24 7.51
N ALA A 77 4.30 -5.93 7.64
CA ALA A 77 4.24 -5.00 6.51
C ALA A 77 5.25 -5.37 5.41
N ASN A 78 6.45 -5.80 5.78
CA ASN A 78 7.46 -6.27 4.85
C ASN A 78 7.01 -7.56 4.12
N ILE A 79 6.47 -8.54 4.84
CA ILE A 79 5.93 -9.77 4.25
C ILE A 79 4.83 -9.45 3.22
N VAL A 80 3.88 -8.61 3.59
CA VAL A 80 2.76 -8.23 2.71
C VAL A 80 3.25 -7.47 1.49
N THR A 81 4.27 -6.62 1.63
CA THR A 81 4.90 -5.92 0.51
C THR A 81 5.55 -6.91 -0.48
N ASN A 82 6.22 -7.96 0.02
CA ASN A 82 6.83 -8.99 -0.82
C ASN A 82 5.81 -9.99 -1.41
N CYS A 83 4.56 -9.95 -0.96
CA CYS A 83 3.49 -10.79 -1.49
C CYS A 83 2.94 -10.22 -2.80
N LYS A 84 3.47 -10.68 -3.94
CA LYS A 84 3.11 -10.20 -5.29
C LYS A 84 1.61 -10.25 -5.57
N GLU A 85 0.90 -11.24 -5.04
CA GLU A 85 -0.54 -11.40 -5.24
C GLU A 85 -1.35 -10.24 -4.64
N ILE A 86 -0.82 -9.63 -3.57
CA ILE A 86 -1.43 -8.52 -2.84
C ILE A 86 -0.84 -7.19 -3.30
N SER A 87 0.48 -7.04 -3.19
CA SER A 87 1.17 -5.78 -3.45
C SER A 87 1.23 -5.45 -4.94
N LYS A 88 1.15 -6.44 -5.83
CA LYS A 88 1.34 -6.27 -7.28
C LYS A 88 2.74 -5.76 -7.67
N ILE A 89 3.67 -5.66 -6.72
CA ILE A 89 5.06 -5.30 -6.99
C ILE A 89 5.70 -6.42 -7.83
N GLY A 90 6.29 -6.04 -8.97
CA GLY A 90 7.10 -6.93 -9.79
C GLY A 90 8.49 -7.16 -9.18
N ALA A 91 9.17 -8.25 -9.55
CA ALA A 91 10.50 -8.55 -8.99
C ALA A 91 11.52 -7.41 -9.21
N ASP A 92 11.39 -6.69 -10.32
CA ASP A 92 12.30 -5.60 -10.72
C ASP A 92 11.76 -4.19 -10.40
N ASP A 93 10.63 -4.09 -9.69
CA ASP A 93 10.02 -2.81 -9.32
C ASP A 93 10.66 -2.23 -8.05
N ASN A 94 11.91 -1.81 -8.19
CA ASN A 94 12.72 -1.24 -7.11
C ASN A 94 12.10 0.04 -6.53
N ALA A 95 11.40 0.83 -7.35
CA ALA A 95 10.77 2.08 -6.92
C ALA A 95 9.66 1.82 -5.89
N SER A 96 8.81 0.84 -6.13
CA SER A 96 7.76 0.45 -5.19
C SER A 96 8.33 -0.17 -3.91
N PHE A 97 9.40 -0.95 -4.00
CA PHE A 97 10.08 -1.49 -2.82
C PHE A 97 10.72 -0.40 -1.96
N GLU A 98 11.38 0.58 -2.57
CA GLU A 98 11.96 1.72 -1.87
C GLU A 98 10.85 2.55 -1.20
N ALA A 99 9.77 2.85 -1.93
CA ALA A 99 8.66 3.61 -1.40
C ALA A 99 7.99 2.92 -0.20
N ALA A 100 7.81 1.60 -0.28
CA ALA A 100 7.35 0.80 0.85
C ALA A 100 8.28 0.94 2.07
N ALA A 101 9.60 0.93 1.87
CA ALA A 101 10.58 1.13 2.95
C ALA A 101 10.48 2.53 3.57
N LYS A 102 10.38 3.59 2.75
CA LYS A 102 10.17 4.97 3.22
C LYS A 102 8.91 5.10 4.06
N GLY A 103 7.82 4.48 3.62
CA GLY A 103 6.55 4.41 4.35
C GLY A 103 6.70 3.75 5.71
N ARG A 104 7.33 2.56 5.79
CA ARG A 104 7.56 1.87 7.07
C ARG A 104 8.34 2.74 8.07
N ASN A 105 9.27 3.56 7.56
CA ASN A 105 10.08 4.48 8.37
C ASN A 105 9.37 5.80 8.71
N GLY A 106 8.09 5.96 8.38
CA GLY A 106 7.31 7.14 8.75
C GLY A 106 7.53 8.36 7.86
N SER A 107 8.08 8.20 6.66
CA SER A 107 8.29 9.32 5.73
C SER A 107 6.98 9.93 5.23
N ASP A 108 7.02 11.20 4.82
CA ASP A 108 5.91 11.88 4.17
C ASP A 108 5.76 11.39 2.71
N CYS A 109 4.84 10.45 2.51
CA CYS A 109 4.55 9.85 1.21
C CYS A 109 3.98 10.85 0.19
N ASP A 110 3.24 11.86 0.66
CA ASP A 110 2.55 12.80 -0.22
C ASP A 110 3.57 13.71 -0.90
N SER A 111 4.49 14.28 -0.10
CA SER A 111 5.61 15.09 -0.58
C SER A 111 6.58 14.30 -1.49
N LEU A 112 6.85 13.03 -1.16
CA LEU A 112 7.80 12.20 -1.91
C LEU A 112 7.25 11.67 -3.22
N TYR A 113 5.96 11.37 -3.31
CA TYR A 113 5.44 10.56 -4.42
C TYR A 113 4.20 11.11 -5.11
N LEU A 114 3.62 12.24 -4.71
CA LEU A 114 2.60 12.89 -5.54
C LEU A 114 3.28 13.70 -6.66
N CYS A 115 3.79 14.88 -6.30
CA CYS A 115 4.32 15.80 -7.31
C CYS A 115 5.69 15.42 -7.85
N ALA A 116 6.57 14.87 -7.02
CA ALA A 116 7.93 14.55 -7.43
C ALA A 116 8.00 13.49 -8.55
N VAL A 117 7.00 12.60 -8.64
CA VAL A 117 6.96 11.52 -9.64
C VAL A 117 5.76 11.62 -10.60
N LYS A 118 5.12 12.80 -10.67
CA LYS A 118 3.95 13.06 -11.54
C LYS A 118 2.73 12.16 -11.26
N CYS A 119 2.59 11.68 -10.03
CA CYS A 119 1.40 11.00 -9.54
C CYS A 119 0.31 12.05 -9.25
N SER A 120 -0.82 11.96 -9.96
CA SER A 120 -1.92 12.92 -9.84
C SER A 120 -3.10 12.36 -9.02
N TYR A 121 -2.79 11.52 -8.03
CA TYR A 121 -3.80 10.95 -7.14
C TYR A 121 -4.27 11.99 -6.10
N LYS A 122 -5.59 12.15 -5.97
CA LYS A 122 -6.22 12.97 -4.94
C LYS A 122 -6.79 12.08 -3.84
N GLU A 123 -6.18 12.09 -2.66
CA GLU A 123 -6.58 11.20 -1.57
C GLU A 123 -8.00 11.48 -1.05
N ASN A 124 -8.39 12.75 -0.99
CA ASN A 124 -9.70 13.18 -0.48
C ASN A 124 -10.89 12.72 -1.35
N THR A 125 -10.73 12.72 -2.67
CA THR A 125 -11.77 12.32 -3.62
C THR A 125 -11.59 10.89 -4.12
N GLY A 126 -10.43 10.28 -3.89
CA GLY A 126 -10.07 8.99 -4.46
C GLY A 126 -10.00 9.01 -5.99
N SER A 127 -9.75 10.17 -6.60
CA SER A 127 -9.71 10.34 -8.05
C SER A 127 -8.29 10.53 -8.56
N CYS A 128 -7.98 9.96 -9.73
CA CYS A 128 -6.83 10.37 -10.52
C CYS A 128 -7.28 11.41 -11.54
N SER A 129 -6.79 12.65 -11.45
CA SER A 129 -7.10 13.70 -12.41
C SER A 129 -5.82 14.21 -13.05
N GLN A 130 -5.74 14.23 -14.38
CA GLN A 130 -4.60 14.80 -15.12
C GLN A 130 -4.39 16.31 -14.87
N ALA A 131 -5.36 16.97 -14.24
CA ALA A 131 -5.21 18.35 -13.78
C ALA A 131 -4.23 18.39 -12.60
N SER A 132 -2.96 18.61 -12.94
CA SER A 132 -1.90 19.23 -12.14
C SER A 132 -2.31 19.50 -10.69
N ILE A 133 -2.07 18.52 -9.80
CA ILE A 133 -2.03 18.76 -8.35
C ILE A 133 -0.81 19.64 -8.01
N CYS A 134 0.14 19.72 -8.92
CA CYS A 134 1.40 20.44 -8.77
C CYS A 134 1.32 21.79 -9.46
N SER A 135 0.35 22.61 -9.06
CA SER A 135 0.58 24.05 -9.07
C SER A 135 1.48 24.31 -7.87
N SER A 136 2.71 24.71 -8.12
CA SER A 136 3.61 25.23 -7.08
C SER A 136 2.83 26.23 -6.24
N SER A 137 2.70 25.97 -4.94
CA SER A 137 2.48 27.06 -4.01
C SER A 137 3.81 27.79 -3.92
N ASP A 138 3.86 28.93 -4.60
CA ASP A 138 4.83 30.04 -4.57
C ASP A 138 6.23 29.81 -3.96
#